data_AF-A0A7S7LYD0-F1
#
_entry.id   AF-A0A7S7LYD0-F1
#
_cell.length_a   1.000
_cell.length_b   1.000
_cell.length_c   1.000
_cell.angle_alpha   90.00
_cell.angle_beta   90.00
_cell.angle_gamma   90.00
#
_symmetry.space_group_name_H-M   'P 1'
#
loop_
_entity.id
_entity.type
_entity.pdbx_description
1 polymer ?
#
loop_
_entity_poly.entity_id
_entity_poly.type
_entity_poly.pdbx_seq_one_letter_code
_entity_poly.pdbx_strand_id
1 'polypeptide(L)'
;MYNKIDKWADRVYSETDFGRSIATSVSGIIGLVIYLIINDWVIAAFSSIITFPIVRIISTSLNEKINFSSMQKKHMKSVEDAYHRLSNGEKEVIQAFVTAGGTSLTYSHINSLGISAPAVETLIQREIIWSSMTADGMRETFALDTEVFDIAQKLVELENS
;
A
#
# COMPACT_ATOMS: atom_id res chain seq x y z
N MET A 1 -24.28 -6.96 -13.71
CA MET A 1 -24.88 -6.35 -12.49
C MET A 1 -24.58 -7.29 -11.33
N TYR A 2 -23.44 -7.10 -10.67
CA TYR A 2 -23.02 -7.94 -9.54
C TYR A 2 -23.92 -7.60 -8.33
N ASN A 3 -24.71 -8.56 -7.85
CA ASN A 3 -25.58 -8.32 -6.72
C ASN A 3 -24.74 -8.21 -5.44
N LYS A 4 -25.16 -7.36 -4.50
CA LYS A 4 -24.50 -7.19 -3.19
C LYS A 4 -24.33 -8.52 -2.42
N ILE A 5 -25.16 -9.51 -2.74
CA ILE A 5 -25.17 -10.86 -2.16
C ILE A 5 -23.97 -11.68 -2.66
N ASP A 6 -23.60 -11.58 -3.93
CA ASP A 6 -22.46 -12.34 -4.48
C ASP A 6 -21.14 -11.81 -3.90
N LYS A 7 -21.01 -10.48 -3.81
CA LYS A 7 -19.88 -9.83 -3.13
C LYS A 7 -19.82 -10.17 -1.63
N TRP A 8 -20.98 -10.42 -1.01
CA TRP A 8 -21.07 -10.84 0.37
C TRP A 8 -20.61 -12.29 0.54
N ALA A 9 -21.04 -13.19 -0.35
CA ALA A 9 -20.60 -14.58 -0.37
C ALA A 9 -19.08 -14.66 -0.59
N ASP A 10 -18.55 -13.99 -1.62
CA ASP A 10 -17.11 -13.99 -1.93
C ASP A 10 -16.26 -13.53 -0.73
N ARG A 11 -16.73 -12.55 0.03
CA ARG A 11 -16.04 -12.02 1.21
C ARG A 11 -16.15 -12.92 2.43
N VAL A 12 -17.22 -13.69 2.55
CA VAL A 12 -17.32 -14.77 3.54
C VAL A 12 -16.40 -15.93 3.16
N TYR A 13 -16.17 -16.21 1.88
CA TYR A 13 -15.35 -17.34 1.45
C TYR A 13 -13.87 -16.99 1.23
N SER A 14 -13.48 -15.72 1.18
CA SER A 14 -12.07 -15.32 1.08
C SER A 14 -11.25 -15.87 2.26
N GLU A 15 -10.18 -16.60 1.95
CA GLU A 15 -9.26 -17.21 2.92
C GLU A 15 -8.42 -16.14 3.62
N THR A 16 -8.89 -15.69 4.79
CA THR A 16 -8.06 -14.98 5.76
C THR A 16 -8.10 -15.73 7.08
N ASP A 17 -6.97 -16.30 7.51
CA ASP A 17 -6.88 -17.11 8.74
C ASP A 17 -7.28 -16.34 10.01
N PHE A 18 -7.05 -15.03 10.02
CA PHE A 18 -7.43 -14.14 11.13
C PHE A 18 -8.95 -14.06 11.32
N GLY A 19 -9.69 -13.78 10.24
CA GLY A 19 -11.15 -13.68 10.27
C GLY A 19 -11.81 -15.01 10.66
N ARG A 20 -11.26 -16.13 10.18
CA ARG A 20 -11.72 -17.47 10.54
C ARG A 20 -11.50 -17.78 12.03
N SER A 21 -10.32 -17.46 12.56
CA SER A 21 -9.99 -17.73 13.96
C SER A 21 -10.89 -16.95 14.92
N ILE A 22 -11.07 -15.65 14.69
CA ILE A 22 -11.96 -14.81 15.52
C ILE A 22 -13.42 -15.27 15.40
N ALA A 23 -13.89 -15.54 14.18
CA ALA A 23 -15.25 -16.01 13.96
C ALA A 23 -15.53 -17.32 14.71
N THR A 24 -14.59 -18.26 14.71
CA THR A 24 -14.72 -19.55 15.41
C THR A 24 -14.81 -19.35 16.92
N SER A 25 -13.94 -18.51 17.50
CA SER A 25 -13.94 -18.25 18.94
C SER A 25 -15.23 -17.56 19.39
N VAL A 26 -15.66 -16.51 18.68
CA VAL A 26 -16.85 -15.72 19.05
C VAL A 26 -18.13 -16.52 18.82
N SER A 27 -18.23 -17.28 17.71
CA SER A 27 -19.39 -18.14 17.48
C SER A 27 -19.51 -19.25 18.53
N GLY A 28 -18.37 -19.83 18.94
CA GLY A 28 -18.31 -20.80 20.03
C GLY A 28 -18.76 -20.22 21.37
N ILE A 29 -18.31 -19.01 21.73
CA ILE A 29 -18.74 -18.32 22.95
C ILE A 29 -20.24 -18.03 22.92
N ILE A 30 -20.76 -17.52 21.80
CA ILE A 30 -22.20 -17.21 21.66
C ILE A 30 -23.06 -18.48 21.76
N GLY A 31 -22.65 -19.56 21.09
CA GLY A 31 -23.31 -20.86 21.21
C GLY A 31 -23.31 -21.36 22.65
N LEU A 32 -22.18 -21.27 23.35
CA LEU A 32 -22.05 -21.68 24.74
C LEU A 32 -22.93 -20.85 25.69
N VAL A 33 -22.96 -19.53 25.52
CA VAL A 33 -23.80 -18.63 26.32
C VAL A 33 -25.28 -18.96 26.13
N ILE A 34 -25.71 -19.20 24.90
CA ILE A 34 -27.10 -19.56 24.59
C ILE A 34 -27.47 -20.92 25.17
N TYR A 35 -26.57 -21.89 25.09
CA TYR A 35 -26.75 -23.18 25.73
C TYR A 35 -26.96 -23.04 27.25
N LEU A 36 -26.15 -22.23 27.93
CA LEU A 36 -26.27 -22.04 29.38
C LEU A 36 -27.58 -21.34 29.80
N ILE A 37 -28.15 -20.49 28.95
CA ILE A 37 -29.39 -19.75 29.25
C ILE A 37 -30.64 -20.59 28.93
N ILE A 38 -30.66 -21.21 27.75
CA ILE A 38 -31.85 -21.87 27.20
C ILE A 38 -31.85 -23.37 27.52
N ASN A 39 -30.69 -23.95 27.84
CA ASN A 39 -30.48 -25.38 28.06
C ASN A 39 -30.90 -26.26 26.86
N ASP A 40 -30.89 -25.67 25.66
CA ASP A 40 -31.19 -26.34 24.40
C ASP A 40 -29.95 -26.30 23.48
N TRP A 41 -29.44 -27.50 23.18
CA TRP A 41 -28.24 -27.67 22.35
C TRP A 41 -28.48 -27.39 20.87
N VAL A 42 -29.71 -27.55 20.36
CA VAL A 42 -30.07 -27.30 18.97
C VAL A 42 -30.05 -25.80 18.70
N ILE A 43 -30.69 -25.01 19.57
CA ILE A 43 -30.73 -23.55 19.46
C ILE A 43 -29.31 -22.96 19.59
N ALA A 44 -28.49 -23.51 20.50
CA ALA A 44 -27.10 -23.13 20.64
C ALA A 44 -26.27 -23.39 19.36
N ALA A 45 -26.45 -24.56 18.73
CA ALA A 45 -25.75 -24.92 17.50
C ALA A 45 -26.14 -24.00 16.34
N PHE A 46 -27.43 -23.76 16.13
CA PHE A 46 -27.90 -22.86 15.07
C PHE A 46 -27.41 -21.42 15.27
N SER A 47 -27.41 -20.93 16.51
CA SER A 47 -26.90 -19.59 16.79
C SER A 47 -25.41 -19.48 16.48
N SER A 48 -24.60 -20.49 16.81
CA SER A 48 -23.18 -20.51 16.46
C SER A 48 -22.97 -20.47 14.94
N ILE A 49 -23.73 -21.29 14.19
CA ILE A 49 -23.66 -21.36 12.72
C ILE A 49 -24.02 -20.02 12.07
N ILE A 50 -25.06 -19.33 12.56
CA ILE A 50 -25.50 -18.04 12.01
C ILE A 50 -24.54 -16.90 12.41
N THR A 51 -24.00 -16.95 13.62
CA THR A 51 -23.09 -15.93 14.15
C THR A 51 -21.75 -15.93 13.40
N PHE A 52 -21.25 -17.11 13.03
CA PHE A 52 -19.97 -17.28 12.37
C PHE A 52 -19.74 -16.37 11.15
N PRO A 53 -20.61 -16.37 10.10
CA PRO A 53 -20.40 -15.51 8.93
C PRO A 53 -20.43 -14.02 9.26
N ILE A 54 -21.29 -13.59 10.20
CA ILE A 54 -21.39 -12.19 10.63
C ILE A 54 -20.08 -11.73 11.25
N VAL A 55 -19.55 -12.48 12.21
CA VAL A 55 -18.31 -12.15 12.89
C VAL A 55 -17.11 -12.22 11.94
N ARG A 56 -17.09 -13.20 11.02
CA ARG A 56 -16.02 -13.33 10.03
C ARG A 56 -15.89 -12.07 9.17
N ILE A 57 -17.00 -11.58 8.62
CA ILE A 57 -16.99 -10.37 7.77
C ILE A 57 -16.48 -9.15 8.55
N ILE A 58 -17.01 -8.95 9.76
CA ILE A 58 -16.62 -7.80 10.60
C ILE A 58 -15.13 -7.86 10.90
N SER A 59 -14.63 -9.03 11.31
CA SER A 59 -13.24 -9.24 11.69
C SER A 59 -12.29 -9.04 10.51
N THR A 60 -12.61 -9.62 9.35
CA THR A 60 -11.83 -9.44 8.12
C THR A 60 -11.82 -7.98 7.68
N SER A 61 -12.96 -7.29 7.72
CA SER A 61 -13.03 -5.88 7.32
C SER A 61 -12.28 -4.94 8.26
N LEU A 62 -12.30 -5.20 9.57
CA LEU A 62 -11.53 -4.42 10.55
C LEU A 62 -10.03 -4.65 10.35
N ASN A 63 -9.61 -5.91 10.18
CA ASN A 63 -8.22 -6.26 9.96
C ASN A 63 -7.67 -5.62 8.68
N GLU A 64 -8.42 -5.67 7.57
CA GLU A 64 -8.03 -5.01 6.32
C GLU A 64 -7.86 -3.50 6.51
N LYS A 65 -8.80 -2.81 7.18
CA LYS A 65 -8.69 -1.36 7.39
C LYS A 65 -7.48 -0.99 8.24
N ILE A 66 -7.27 -1.71 9.34
CA ILE A 66 -6.15 -1.46 10.26
C ILE A 66 -4.82 -1.72 9.55
N ASN A 67 -4.71 -2.87 8.87
CA ASN A 67 -3.48 -3.26 8.18
C ASN A 67 -3.22 -2.38 6.97
N PHE A 68 -4.23 -1.94 6.22
CA PHE A 68 -4.02 -1.04 5.10
C PHE A 68 -3.36 0.28 5.56
N SER A 69 -3.87 0.88 6.64
CA SER A 69 -3.28 2.11 7.18
C SER A 69 -1.87 1.92 7.74
N SER A 70 -1.58 0.79 8.37
CA SER A 70 -0.26 0.52 8.95
C SER A 70 0.76 0.12 7.88
N MET A 71 0.34 -0.61 6.85
CA MET A 71 1.16 -0.96 5.69
C MET A 71 1.50 0.30 4.90
N GLN A 72 0.53 1.20 4.65
CA GLN A 72 0.80 2.46 3.96
C GLN A 72 1.78 3.33 4.73
N LYS A 73 1.66 3.41 6.06
CA LYS A 73 2.64 4.13 6.91
C LYS A 73 4.03 3.50 6.89
N LYS A 74 4.13 2.17 6.98
CA LYS A 74 5.40 1.46 6.91
C LYS A 74 6.07 1.63 5.55
N HIS A 75 5.28 1.54 4.50
CA HIS A 75 5.71 1.74 3.12
C HIS A 75 6.26 3.14 2.91
N MET A 76 5.48 4.17 3.26
CA MET A 76 5.91 5.57 3.21
C MET A 76 7.22 5.80 3.98
N LYS A 77 7.32 5.26 5.20
CA LYS A 77 8.54 5.36 6.02
C LYS A 77 9.73 4.64 5.36
N SER A 78 9.50 3.52 4.69
CA SER A 78 10.57 2.79 4.00
C SER A 78 11.11 3.55 2.80
N VAL A 79 10.25 4.27 2.06
CA VAL A 79 10.66 5.12 0.94
C VAL A 79 11.37 6.38 1.46
N GLU A 80 10.90 6.95 2.57
CA GLU A 80 11.58 8.06 3.26
C GLU A 80 12.98 7.66 3.76
N ASP A 81 13.10 6.49 4.40
CA ASP A 81 14.39 5.93 4.83
C ASP A 81 15.31 5.66 3.61
N ALA A 82 14.75 5.20 2.49
CA ALA A 82 15.50 5.00 1.25
C ALA A 82 16.03 6.32 0.70
N TYR A 83 15.20 7.39 0.70
CA TYR A 83 15.60 8.73 0.30
C TYR A 83 16.71 9.29 1.21
N HIS A 84 16.63 9.10 2.53
CA HIS A 84 17.66 9.58 3.45
C HIS A 84 19.02 8.90 3.24
N ARG A 85 19.04 7.64 2.80
CA ARG A 85 20.26 6.87 2.47
C ARG A 85 20.90 7.26 1.15
N LEU A 86 20.28 8.13 0.36
CA LEU A 86 20.87 8.65 -0.86
C LEU A 86 22.01 9.61 -0.53
N SER A 87 23.06 9.54 -1.35
CA SER A 87 24.15 10.49 -1.37
C SER A 87 23.66 11.88 -1.82
N ASN A 88 24.46 12.92 -1.54
CA ASN A 88 24.09 14.29 -1.92
C ASN A 88 23.90 14.44 -3.44
N GLY A 89 24.74 13.79 -4.25
CA GLY A 89 24.60 13.81 -5.71
C GLY A 89 23.33 13.12 -6.21
N GLU A 90 22.91 12.03 -5.57
CA GLU A 90 21.64 11.36 -5.90
C GLU A 90 20.43 12.23 -5.49
N LYS A 91 20.51 12.92 -4.35
CA LYS A 91 19.48 13.87 -3.92
C LYS A 91 19.36 15.07 -4.86
N GLU A 92 20.48 15.57 -5.38
CA GLU A 92 20.48 16.63 -6.40
C GLU A 92 19.75 16.20 -7.68
N VAL A 93 19.95 14.95 -8.12
CA VAL A 93 19.21 14.40 -9.27
C VAL A 93 17.70 14.46 -8.99
N ILE A 94 17.25 13.93 -7.86
CA ILE A 94 15.83 13.91 -7.48
C ILE A 94 15.27 15.33 -7.35
N GLN A 95 16.03 16.24 -6.74
CA GLN A 95 15.65 17.64 -6.59
C GLN A 95 15.41 18.31 -7.94
N ALA A 96 16.15 17.92 -8.97
CA ALA A 96 15.96 18.43 -10.31
C ALA A 96 14.61 18.01 -10.92
N PHE A 97 14.14 16.79 -10.66
CA PHE A 97 12.79 16.35 -11.04
C PHE A 97 11.71 17.16 -10.31
N VAL A 98 11.85 17.33 -8.99
CA VAL A 98 10.92 18.12 -8.18
C VAL A 98 10.85 19.58 -8.66
N THR A 99 12.02 20.17 -8.95
CA THR A 99 12.11 21.56 -9.43
C THR A 99 11.52 21.74 -10.82
N ALA A 100 11.67 20.74 -11.69
CA ALA A 100 11.03 20.74 -13.01
C ALA A 100 9.50 20.50 -12.95
N GLY A 101 8.97 20.09 -11.79
CA GLY A 101 7.54 19.91 -11.55
C GLY A 101 6.97 18.63 -12.18
N GLY A 102 7.80 17.62 -12.43
CA GLY A 102 7.35 16.38 -13.06
C GLY A 102 8.21 15.17 -12.71
N THR A 103 7.61 14.00 -12.84
CA THR A 103 8.26 12.70 -12.59
C THR A 103 9.08 12.21 -13.78
N SER A 104 9.09 12.93 -14.91
CA SER A 104 9.85 12.54 -16.09
C SER A 104 10.60 13.72 -16.70
N LEU A 105 11.85 13.45 -17.07
CA LEU A 105 12.75 14.41 -17.73
C LEU A 105 13.39 13.76 -18.96
N THR A 106 13.56 14.52 -20.03
CA THR A 106 14.30 14.05 -21.21
C THR A 106 15.80 14.05 -20.93
N TYR A 107 16.55 13.19 -21.63
CA TYR A 107 18.02 13.15 -21.55
C TYR A 107 18.67 14.53 -21.81
N SER A 108 18.15 15.26 -22.81
CA SER A 108 18.60 16.62 -23.11
C SER A 108 18.41 17.60 -21.94
N HIS A 109 17.32 17.44 -21.18
CA HIS A 109 17.01 18.29 -20.04
C HIS A 109 17.94 17.96 -18.86
N ILE A 110 18.14 16.68 -18.56
CA ILE A 110 19.10 16.24 -17.52
C ILE A 110 20.52 16.74 -17.83
N ASN A 111 20.97 16.64 -19.07
CA ASN A 111 22.30 17.12 -19.45
C ASN A 111 22.45 18.64 -19.32
N SER A 112 21.38 19.41 -19.48
CA SER A 112 21.44 20.86 -19.29
C SER A 112 21.52 21.28 -17.82
N LEU A 113 21.16 20.40 -16.89
CA LEU A 113 21.09 20.69 -15.45
C LEU A 113 22.43 20.49 -14.72
N GLY A 114 23.48 20.03 -15.42
CA GLY A 114 24.82 19.86 -14.84
C GLY A 114 24.88 18.76 -13.76
N ILE A 115 23.95 17.83 -13.78
CA ILE A 115 23.81 16.75 -12.79
C ILE A 115 24.89 15.68 -13.02
N SER A 116 25.38 15.09 -11.93
CA SER A 116 26.37 14.01 -11.98
C SER A 116 25.82 12.76 -12.69
N ALA A 117 26.39 12.42 -13.85
CA ALA A 117 26.03 11.19 -14.58
C ALA A 117 26.17 9.91 -13.74
N PRO A 118 27.24 9.72 -12.92
CA PRO A 118 27.31 8.58 -12.00
C PRO A 118 26.15 8.50 -10.99
N ALA A 119 25.60 9.64 -10.56
CA ALA A 119 24.47 9.66 -9.65
C ALA A 119 23.18 9.20 -10.33
N VAL A 120 22.96 9.60 -11.59
CA VAL A 120 21.85 9.11 -12.42
C VAL A 120 21.95 7.59 -12.62
N GLU A 121 23.12 7.09 -13.00
CA GLU A 121 23.34 5.64 -13.19
C GLU A 121 23.13 4.84 -11.90
N THR A 122 23.55 5.39 -10.75
CA THR A 122 23.33 4.72 -9.45
C THR A 122 21.84 4.66 -9.11
N LEU A 123 21.07 5.72 -9.39
CA LEU A 123 19.62 5.72 -9.19
C LEU A 123 18.90 4.76 -10.13
N ILE A 124 19.41 4.55 -11.34
CA ILE A 124 18.91 3.52 -12.27
C ILE A 124 19.16 2.12 -11.71
N GLN A 125 20.38 1.85 -11.23
CA GLN A 125 20.72 0.55 -10.61
C GLN A 125 19.93 0.26 -9.33
N ARG A 126 19.51 1.30 -8.61
CA ARG A 126 18.65 1.21 -7.43
C ARG A 126 17.16 1.09 -7.77
N GLU A 127 16.80 1.05 -9.05
CA GLU A 127 15.41 1.00 -9.53
C GLU A 127 14.56 2.20 -9.05
N ILE A 128 15.21 3.33 -8.75
CA ILE A 128 14.53 4.58 -8.37
C ILE A 128 14.21 5.43 -9.62
N ILE A 129 15.07 5.34 -10.63
CA ILE A 129 14.87 5.95 -11.94
C ILE A 129 14.83 4.84 -13.00
N TRP A 130 13.92 4.94 -13.95
CA TRP A 130 13.91 4.10 -15.15
C TRP A 130 14.22 4.93 -16.37
N SER A 131 15.04 4.39 -17.27
CA SER A 131 15.16 4.92 -18.63
C SER A 131 14.06 4.31 -19.50
N SER A 132 13.42 5.17 -20.29
CA SER A 132 12.43 4.78 -21.29
C SER A 132 12.58 5.66 -22.51
N MET A 133 12.01 5.24 -23.64
CA MET A 133 11.89 6.10 -24.81
C MET A 133 10.53 6.80 -24.78
N THR A 134 10.50 8.07 -25.18
CA THR A 134 9.26 8.80 -25.41
C THR A 134 8.35 8.04 -26.38
N ALA A 135 7.04 8.28 -26.30
CA ALA A 135 6.06 7.63 -27.17
C ALA A 135 6.30 7.89 -28.67
N ASP A 136 7.02 8.95 -29.01
CA ASP A 136 7.47 9.24 -30.38
C ASP A 136 8.65 8.36 -30.84
N GLY A 137 9.25 7.57 -29.94
CA GLY A 137 10.38 6.68 -30.21
C GLY A 137 11.70 7.39 -30.49
N MET A 138 11.80 8.70 -30.25
CA MET A 138 12.96 9.49 -30.68
C MET A 138 13.81 10.04 -29.55
N ARG A 139 13.32 10.07 -28.30
CA ARG A 139 14.03 10.68 -27.18
C ARG A 139 14.10 9.73 -26.00
N GLU A 140 15.28 9.63 -25.42
CA GLU A 140 15.45 8.99 -24.13
C GLU A 140 14.90 9.90 -23.02
N THR A 141 14.15 9.29 -22.12
CA THR A 141 13.52 9.90 -20.95
C THR A 141 13.86 9.11 -19.72
N PHE A 142 14.07 9.82 -18.63
CA PHE A 142 14.21 9.25 -17.31
C PHE A 142 12.91 9.49 -16.56
N ALA A 143 12.39 8.45 -15.93
CA ALA A 143 11.20 8.51 -15.09
C ALA A 143 11.60 8.18 -13.67
N LEU A 144 11.34 9.10 -12.74
CA LEU A 144 11.51 8.92 -11.31
C LEU A 144 10.30 8.17 -10.74
N ASP A 145 10.54 7.29 -9.77
CA ASP A 145 9.49 6.69 -8.95
C ASP A 145 8.56 7.74 -8.34
N THR A 146 7.25 7.54 -8.53
CA THR A 146 6.23 8.49 -8.11
C THR A 146 6.21 8.66 -6.59
N GLU A 147 6.47 7.59 -5.83
CA GLU A 147 6.47 7.66 -4.37
C GLU A 147 7.70 8.41 -3.86
N VAL A 148 8.85 8.21 -4.49
CA VAL A 148 10.07 8.98 -4.21
C VAL A 148 9.88 10.46 -4.57
N PHE A 149 9.22 10.76 -5.69
CA PHE A 149 8.89 12.14 -6.08
C PHE A 149 7.99 12.82 -5.05
N ASP A 150 6.91 12.16 -4.62
CA ASP A 150 5.96 12.71 -3.66
C ASP A 150 6.63 13.00 -2.30
N ILE A 151 7.52 12.10 -1.85
CA ILE A 151 8.28 12.31 -0.61
C ILE A 151 9.26 13.46 -0.77
N ALA A 152 9.99 13.52 -1.87
CA ALA A 152 10.94 14.60 -2.12
C ALA A 152 10.23 15.96 -2.20
N GLN A 153 9.07 16.05 -2.88
CA GLN A 153 8.24 17.24 -2.93
C GLN A 153 7.81 17.69 -1.52
N LYS A 154 7.33 16.75 -0.70
CA LYS A 154 6.92 17.04 0.68
C LYS A 154 8.08 17.52 1.56
N LEU A 155 9.27 16.95 1.41
CA LEU A 155 10.46 17.38 2.16
C LEU A 155 10.88 18.80 1.77
N VAL A 156 10.83 19.13 0.48
CA VAL A 156 11.13 20.48 -0.02
C VAL A 156 10.11 21.51 0.48
N GLU A 157 8.83 21.16 0.56
CA GLU A 157 7.80 22.04 1.13
C GLU A 157 8.04 22.31 2.63
N LEU A 158 8.50 21.31 3.37
CA LEU A 158 8.82 21.42 4.80
C LEU A 158 10.06 22.29 5.06
N GLU A 159 11.07 22.26 4.17
CA GLU A 159 12.26 23.12 4.29
C GLU A 159 11.99 24.59 3.96
N ASN A 160 10.93 24.89 3.19
CA ASN A 160 10.55 26.24 2.79
C ASN A 160 9.44 26.87 3.66
N SER A 161 8.98 26.18 4.71
CA SER A 161 7.93 26.64 5.65
C SER A 161 8.52 27.06 7.00
#